data_AF-Q4J7P4-F1
#
_entry.id   AF-Q4J7P4-F1
#
_cell.length_a   1.000
_cell.length_b   1.000
_cell.length_c   1.000
_cell.angle_alpha   90.00
_cell.angle_beta   90.00
_cell.angle_gamma   90.00
#
_symmetry.space_group_name_H-M   'P 1'
#
loop_
_entity.id
_entity.type
_entity.pdbx_description
1 polymer ?
#
loop_
_entity_poly.entity_id
_entity_poly.type
_entity_poly.pdbx_seq_one_letter_code
_entity_poly.pdbx_strand_id
1 'polypeptide(L)' 'MSDVISVRVRKELKRRAEELGINLREVVERALEEAIRKKEMERVRTIAKKIQENMQGISEEEWAQLVRESRDER' A
#
# COMPACT_ATOMS: atom_id res chain seq x y z
N MET A 1 1.11 21.26 -4.25
CA MET A 1 0.16 21.69 -3.20
C MET A 1 0.52 20.93 -1.93
N SER A 2 0.42 21.53 -0.75
CA SER A 2 0.79 20.88 0.53
C SER A 2 -0.25 21.18 1.60
N ASP A 3 -0.57 20.18 2.41
CA ASP A 3 -1.48 20.30 3.55
C ASP A 3 -0.73 20.21 4.88
N VAL A 4 -1.32 20.79 5.92
CA VAL A 4 -0.73 20.79 7.27
C VAL A 4 -1.30 19.64 8.10
N ILE A 5 -0.42 18.86 8.71
CA ILE A 5 -0.79 17.85 9.72
C ILE A 5 -0.28 18.27 11.09
N SER A 6 -1.14 18.15 12.11
CA SER A 6 -0.78 18.44 13.51
C SER A 6 -0.83 17.15 14.32
N VAL A 7 0.34 16.71 14.80
CA VAL A 7 0.48 15.49 15.59
C VAL A 7 1.29 15.79 16.85
N ARG A 8 0.86 15.23 17.99
CA ARG A 8 1.60 15.35 19.24
C ARG A 8 2.77 14.38 19.25
N VAL A 9 3.96 14.90 19.49
CA VAL A 9 5.18 14.11 19.68
C VAL A 9 5.79 14.36 21.05
N ARG A 10 6.68 13.47 21.51
CA ARG A 10 7.46 13.68 22.74
C ARG A 10 8.28 14.95 22.60
N LYS A 11 8.21 15.85 23.58
CA LYS A 11 8.95 17.13 23.60
C LYS A 11 10.44 16.93 23.33
N GLU A 12 11.02 15.89 23.92
CA GLU A 12 12.44 15.57 23.75
C GLU A 12 12.82 15.18 22.31
N LEU A 13 11.94 14.50 21.57
CA LEU A 13 12.22 14.15 20.18
C LEU A 13 12.26 15.39 19.30
N LYS A 14 11.26 16.28 19.47
CA LYS A 14 11.22 17.55 18.75
C LYS A 14 12.46 18.39 19.07
N ARG A 15 12.78 18.54 20.36
CA ARG A 15 13.93 19.31 20.83
C ARG A 15 15.24 18.79 20.24
N ARG A 16 15.51 17.48 20.35
CA ARG A 16 16.74 16.88 19.81
C ARG A 16 16.81 16.97 18.28
N ALA A 17 15.69 16.82 17.59
CA ALA A 17 15.66 16.97 16.13
C ALA A 17 16.01 18.40 15.71
N GLU A 18 15.49 19.41 16.42
CA GLU A 18 15.83 20.81 16.21
C GLU A 18 17.31 21.11 16.53
N GLU A 19 17.82 20.64 17.68
CA GLU A 19 19.22 20.79 18.10
C GLU A 19 20.20 20.17 17.09
N LEU A 20 19.82 19.06 16.45
CA LEU A 20 20.62 18.35 15.44
C LEU A 20 20.40 18.86 14.01
N GLY A 21 19.53 19.86 13.80
CA GLY A 21 19.22 20.39 12.47
C GLY A 21 18.49 19.40 11.55
N ILE A 22 17.75 18.44 12.12
CA ILE A 22 17.00 17.45 11.34
C ILE A 22 15.78 18.10 10.70
N ASN A 23 15.61 17.87 9.40
CA ASN A 23 14.42 18.31 8.67
C ASN A 23 13.20 17.44 9.03
N LEU A 24 12.39 17.91 9.98
CA LEU A 24 11.17 17.22 10.42
C LEU A 24 10.18 16.97 9.27
N ARG A 25 10.09 17.87 8.29
CA ARG A 25 9.20 17.69 7.13
C ARG A 25 9.62 16.47 6.33
N GLU A 26 10.90 16.37 5.98
CA GLU A 26 11.42 15.25 5.20
C GLU A 26 11.26 13.92 5.95
N VAL A 27 11.54 13.89 7.25
CA VAL A 27 11.36 12.69 8.08
C VAL A 27 9.91 12.25 8.09
N VAL A 28 8.97 13.19 8.27
CA VAL A 28 7.54 12.89 8.31
C VAL A 28 7.02 12.45 6.94
N GLU A 29 7.42 13.11 5.86
CA GLU A 29 7.03 12.73 4.48
C GLU A 29 7.51 11.33 4.14
N ARG A 30 8.79 11.02 4.37
CA ARG A 30 9.33 9.67 4.11
C ARG A 30 8.63 8.60 4.93
N ALA A 31 8.40 8.87 6.22
CA ALA A 31 7.69 7.93 7.09
C ALA A 31 6.25 7.68 6.62
N LEU A 32 5.56 8.72 6.14
CA LEU A 32 4.21 8.60 5.57
C LEU A 32 4.22 7.81 4.25
N GLU A 33 5.14 8.11 3.34
CA GLU A 33 5.29 7.39 2.07
C GLU A 33 5.55 5.90 2.29
N GLU A 34 6.48 5.56 3.18
CA GLU A 34 6.78 4.17 3.53
C GLU A 34 5.57 3.47 4.15
N ALA A 35 4.84 4.13 5.06
CA ALA A 35 3.64 3.59 5.68
C ALA A 35 2.52 3.34 4.65
N ILE A 36 2.30 4.28 3.73
CA ILE A 36 1.33 4.16 2.64
C ILE A 36 1.71 2.99 1.74
N ARG A 37 2.94 2.96 1.23
CA ARG A 37 3.43 1.91 0.33
C ARG A 37 3.29 0.52 0.97
N LYS A 38 3.61 0.40 2.26
CA LYS A 38 3.43 -0.85 3.01
C LYS A 38 1.96 -1.27 3.03
N LYS A 39 1.04 -0.35 3.31
CA LYS A 39 -0.41 -0.63 3.35
C LYS A 39 -0.98 -0.98 1.98
N GLU A 40 -0.55 -0.31 0.93
CA GLU A 40 -0.91 -0.66 -0.44
C GLU A 40 -0.45 -2.07 -0.79
N MET A 41 0.76 -2.43 -0.40
CA MET A 41 1.30 -3.78 -0.67
C MET A 41 0.61 -4.87 0.14
N GLU A 42 0.24 -4.61 1.39
CA GLU A 42 -0.63 -5.50 2.17
C GLU A 42 -1.98 -5.71 1.47
N ARG A 43 -2.57 -4.67 0.89
CA ARG A 43 -3.84 -4.76 0.17
C ARG A 43 -3.71 -5.58 -1.11
N VAL A 44 -2.67 -5.37 -1.91
CA VAL A 44 -2.37 -6.16 -3.11
C VAL A 44 -2.20 -7.63 -2.76
N ARG A 45 -1.39 -7.96 -1.75
CA ARG A 45 -1.19 -9.34 -1.28
C ARG A 45 -2.48 -9.98 -0.82
N THR A 46 -3.33 -9.24 -0.12
CA THR A 46 -4.63 -9.75 0.35
C THR A 46 -5.55 -10.09 -0.83
N ILE A 47 -5.59 -9.24 -1.86
CA ILE A 47 -6.38 -9.50 -3.07
C ILE A 47 -5.81 -10.69 -3.83
N ALA A 48 -4.50 -10.74 -4.04
CA ALA A 48 -3.85 -11.86 -4.72
C ALA A 48 -4.11 -13.19 -4.01
N LYS A 49 -4.05 -13.21 -2.67
CA LYS A 49 -4.37 -14.40 -1.87
C LYS A 49 -5.81 -14.84 -2.06
N LYS A 50 -6.78 -13.90 -2.05
CA LYS A 50 -8.19 -14.21 -2.32
C LYS A 50 -8.41 -14.77 -3.73
N ILE A 51 -7.72 -14.21 -4.74
CA ILE A 51 -7.78 -14.74 -6.10
C ILE A 51 -7.23 -16.17 -6.12
N GLN A 52 -6.06 -16.39 -5.52
CA GLN A 52 -5.46 -17.72 -5.46
C GLN A 52 -6.38 -18.73 -4.76
N GLU A 53 -7.00 -18.36 -3.64
CA GLU A 53 -7.97 -19.20 -2.92
C GLU A 53 -9.19 -19.53 -3.77
N ASN A 54 -9.74 -18.54 -4.49
CA ASN A 54 -10.91 -18.73 -5.36
C ASN A 54 -10.60 -19.51 -6.65
N MET A 55 -9.35 -19.45 -7.12
CA MET A 55 -8.87 -20.13 -8.32
C MET A 55 -8.30 -21.52 -8.03
N GLN A 56 -8.36 -21.99 -6.78
CA GLN A 56 -7.90 -23.34 -6.44
C GLN A 56 -8.66 -24.37 -7.27
N GLY A 57 -7.92 -25.17 -8.05
CA GLY A 57 -8.47 -26.24 -8.87
C GLY A 57 -8.91 -25.82 -10.28
N ILE A 58 -8.67 -24.58 -10.70
CA ILE A 58 -8.88 -24.13 -12.09
C ILE A 58 -7.52 -24.05 -12.79
N SER A 59 -7.35 -24.73 -13.92
CA SER A 59 -6.12 -24.60 -14.73
C SER A 59 -6.10 -23.28 -15.53
N GLU A 60 -4.92 -22.90 -16.01
CA GLU A 60 -4.77 -21.72 -16.88
C GLU A 60 -5.57 -21.89 -18.18
N GLU A 61 -5.61 -23.11 -18.74
CA GLU A 61 -6.38 -23.44 -19.94
C GLU A 61 -7.89 -23.32 -19.71
N GLU A 62 -8.39 -23.88 -18.61
CA GLU A 62 -9.81 -23.80 -18.23
C GLU A 62 -10.25 -22.35 -18.04
N TRP A 63 -9.44 -21.55 -17.36
CA TRP A 63 -9.70 -20.13 -17.20
C TRP A 63 -9.72 -19.38 -18.53
N ALA A 64 -8.73 -19.62 -19.39
CA ALA A 64 -8.65 -18.98 -20.70
C ALA A 64 -9.83 -19.36 -21.62
N GLN A 65 -10.32 -20.59 -21.51
CA GLN A 65 -11.52 -21.04 -22.22
C GLN A 65 -12.77 -20.30 -21.73
N LEU A 66 -13.02 -20.28 -20.41
CA LEU A 66 -14.17 -19.58 -19.81
C LEU A 66 -14.20 -18.09 -20.17
N VAL A 67 -13.03 -17.43 -20.21
CA VAL A 67 -12.93 -16.02 -20.62
C VAL A 67 -13.28 -15.81 -22.10
N ARG A 68 -12.89 -16.74 -22.98
CA ARG A 68 -13.25 -16.68 -24.41
C ARG A 68 -14.74 -16.88 -24.61
N GLU A 69 -15.29 -17.93 -24.00
CA GLU A 69 -16.73 -18.25 -24.07
C GLU A 69 -17.58 -17.08 -23.58
N SER A 70 -17.25 -16.49 -22.43
CA SER A 70 -17.98 -15.32 -21.90
C SER A 70 -17.90 -14.08 -22.81
N ARG A 71 -16.85 -13.94 -23.62
CA ARG A 71 -16.70 -12.82 -24.56
C ARG A 71 -17.51 -13.04 -25.83
N ASP A 72 -17.56 -14.28 -26.30
CA ASP A 72 -18.24 -14.64 -27.54
C ASP A 72 -19.79 -14.75 -27.34
N GLU A 73 -20.26 -14.78 -26.10
CA GLU A 73 -21.67 -14.69 -25.69
C GLU A 73 -22.26 -13.26 -25.67
N ARG A 74 -21.46 -12.21 -25.92
CA ARG A 74 -21.90 -10.81 -26.00
C ARG A 74 -21.93 -10.27 -27.42
#